data_AF-A0A2M7V0Z9-F1
#
_entry.id   AF-A0A2M7V0Z9-F1
#
_cell.length_a   1.000
_cell.length_b   1.000
_cell.length_c   1.000
_cell.angle_alpha   90.00
_cell.angle_beta   90.00
_cell.angle_gamma   90.00
#
_symmetry.space_group_name_H-M   'P 1'
#
loop_
_entity.id
_entity.type
_entity.pdbx_description
1 polymer ?
#
loop_
_entity_poly.entity_id
_entity_poly.type
_entity_poly.pdbx_seq_one_letter_code
_entity_poly.pdbx_strand_id
1 'polypeptide(L)'
;MSAILEKLRQIINSSSLALTDQNDLLIFLPILPEELLTELCKLFEKKPKLIKEFDENFKARLKALIDGRDAWDKLIAQEEEMFEKAEKEEEEEEKEEKI
;
A
#
# COMPACT_ATOMS: atom_id res chain seq x y z
N MET A 1 5.23 19.75 -13.87
CA MET A 1 4.76 18.47 -13.29
C MET A 1 6.00 17.60 -13.14
N SER A 2 6.31 17.06 -11.95
CA SER A 2 7.53 16.27 -11.74
C SER A 2 7.52 15.04 -12.67
N ALA A 3 8.67 14.69 -13.25
CA ALA A 3 8.80 13.56 -14.17
C ALA A 3 8.36 12.22 -13.52
N ILE A 4 8.52 12.11 -12.20
CA ILE A 4 8.11 10.90 -11.45
C ILE A 4 6.59 10.74 -11.36
N LEU A 5 5.85 11.85 -11.25
CA LEU A 5 4.38 11.83 -11.20
C LEU A 5 3.78 11.38 -12.53
N GLU A 6 4.36 11.83 -13.64
CA GLU A 6 3.90 11.40 -14.97
C GLU A 6 4.18 9.91 -15.19
N LYS A 7 5.33 9.43 -14.70
CA LYS A 7 5.69 8.01 -14.77
C LYS A 7 4.74 7.14 -13.94
N LEU A 8 4.45 7.55 -12.70
CA LEU A 8 3.46 6.88 -11.85
C LEU A 8 2.07 6.90 -12.47
N ARG A 9 1.68 8.02 -13.11
CA ARG A 9 0.43 8.12 -13.83
C ARG A 9 0.31 7.08 -14.93
N GLN A 10 1.34 6.89 -15.73
CA GLN A 10 1.36 5.87 -16.78
C GLN A 10 1.27 4.44 -16.22
N ILE A 11 1.97 4.17 -15.12
CA ILE A 11 1.93 2.86 -14.44
C ILE A 11 0.52 2.58 -13.91
N ILE A 12 -0.13 3.55 -13.27
CA ILE A 12 -1.48 3.37 -12.71
C ILE A 12 -2.52 3.23 -13.82
N ASN A 13 -2.43 4.05 -14.87
CA ASN A 13 -3.35 3.98 -16.01
C ASN A 13 -3.22 2.69 -16.82
N SER A 14 -2.06 2.01 -16.75
CA SER A 14 -1.85 0.71 -17.39
C SER A 14 -2.19 -0.47 -16.48
N SER A 15 -2.57 -0.22 -15.22
CA SER A 15 -2.97 -1.26 -14.27
C SER A 15 -4.40 -1.76 -14.54
N SER A 16 -4.74 -2.90 -13.96
CA SER A 16 -6.09 -3.48 -14.03
C SER A 16 -7.07 -2.89 -13.01
N LEU A 17 -6.73 -1.76 -12.37
CA LEU A 17 -7.60 -1.07 -11.43
C LEU A 17 -8.84 -0.49 -12.13
N ALA A 18 -9.94 -0.33 -11.40
CA ALA A 18 -11.09 0.38 -11.92
C ALA A 18 -10.75 1.86 -12.15
N LEU A 19 -11.42 2.50 -13.12
CA LEU A 19 -11.16 3.90 -13.46
C LEU A 19 -11.36 4.86 -12.27
N THR A 20 -12.30 4.56 -11.39
CA THR A 20 -12.52 5.32 -10.15
C THR A 20 -11.29 5.27 -9.25
N ASP A 21 -10.73 4.07 -9.09
CA ASP A 21 -9.59 3.80 -8.21
C ASP A 21 -8.31 4.42 -8.75
N GLN A 22 -8.13 4.34 -10.08
CA GLN A 22 -7.05 5.05 -10.77
C GLN A 22 -7.14 6.56 -10.51
N ASN A 23 -8.32 7.16 -10.66
CA ASN A 23 -8.51 8.59 -10.44
C ASN A 23 -8.25 8.99 -8.99
N ASP A 24 -8.75 8.21 -8.02
CA ASP A 24 -8.54 8.47 -6.61
C ASP A 24 -7.05 8.49 -6.29
N LEU A 25 -6.30 7.46 -6.67
CA LEU A 25 -4.85 7.42 -6.47
C LEU A 25 -4.13 8.62 -7.11
N LEU A 26 -4.49 8.98 -8.35
CA LEU A 26 -3.87 10.09 -9.07
C LEU A 26 -4.14 11.47 -8.45
N ILE A 27 -5.25 11.62 -7.71
CA ILE A 27 -5.55 12.85 -6.96
C ILE A 27 -4.67 12.96 -5.71
N PHE A 28 -4.35 11.83 -5.07
CA PHE A 28 -3.58 11.82 -3.82
C PHE A 28 -2.06 11.81 -4.02
N LEU A 29 -1.55 11.19 -5.10
CA LEU A 29 -0.11 11.11 -5.36
C LEU A 29 0.63 12.47 -5.31
N PRO A 30 0.10 13.59 -5.83
CA PRO A 30 0.80 14.88 -5.77
C PRO A 30 1.06 15.43 -4.35
N ILE A 31 0.39 14.88 -3.33
CA ILE A 31 0.54 15.30 -1.92
C ILE A 31 1.77 14.61 -1.28
N LEU A 32 2.22 13.50 -1.84
CA LEU A 32 3.29 12.68 -1.27
C LEU A 32 4.68 13.30 -1.53
N PRO A 33 5.65 13.11 -0.62
CA PRO A 33 7.03 13.51 -0.85
C PRO A 33 7.64 12.85 -2.09
N GLU A 34 8.51 13.57 -2.80
CA GLU A 34 9.11 13.10 -4.06
C GLU A 34 9.97 11.82 -3.89
N GLU A 35 10.61 11.65 -2.73
CA GLU A 35 11.35 10.44 -2.37
C GLU A 35 10.43 9.22 -2.36
N LEU A 36 9.26 9.34 -1.72
CA LEU A 36 8.26 8.27 -1.64
C LEU A 36 7.66 7.96 -3.02
N LEU A 37 7.41 8.98 -3.84
CA LEU A 37 6.96 8.78 -5.23
C LEU A 37 7.99 8.00 -6.06
N THR A 38 9.27 8.25 -5.82
CA THR A 38 10.37 7.54 -6.49
C THR A 38 10.41 6.06 -6.09
N GLU A 39 10.21 5.77 -4.80
CA GLU A 39 10.14 4.41 -4.29
C GLU A 39 8.91 3.66 -4.80
N LEU A 40 7.73 4.27 -4.73
CA LEU A 40 6.49 3.70 -5.28
C LEU A 40 6.63 3.35 -6.76
N CYS A 41 7.25 4.24 -7.54
CA CYS A 41 7.47 4.00 -8.95
C CYS A 41 8.35 2.75 -9.19
N LYS A 42 9.46 2.61 -8.44
CA LYS A 42 10.32 1.42 -8.53
C LYS A 42 9.60 0.15 -8.09
N LEU A 43 8.77 0.26 -7.05
CA LEU A 43 8.04 -0.86 -6.47
C LEU A 43 6.98 -1.38 -7.46
N PHE A 44 6.20 -0.49 -8.05
CA PHE A 44 5.15 -0.84 -9.01
C PHE A 44 5.71 -1.36 -10.33
N GLU A 45 6.86 -0.86 -10.80
CA GLU A 45 7.54 -1.43 -11.97
C GLU A 45 8.00 -2.87 -11.73
N LYS A 46 8.57 -3.14 -10.54
CA LYS A 46 9.05 -4.47 -10.18
C LYS A 46 7.93 -5.46 -9.92
N LYS A 47 6.84 -4.99 -9.28
CA LYS A 47 5.72 -5.83 -8.86
C LYS A 47 4.38 -5.10 -9.13
N PRO A 48 3.88 -5.12 -10.37
CA PRO A 48 2.64 -4.42 -10.75
C PRO A 48 1.40 -4.84 -9.95
N LYS A 49 1.38 -6.08 -9.43
CA LYS A 49 0.29 -6.59 -8.59
C LYS A 49 0.12 -5.77 -7.28
N LEU A 50 1.21 -5.17 -6.78
CA LEU A 50 1.18 -4.37 -5.56
C LEU A 50 0.39 -3.06 -5.73
N ILE A 51 0.13 -2.61 -6.96
CA ILE A 51 -0.71 -1.43 -7.20
C ILE A 51 -2.12 -1.67 -6.63
N LYS A 52 -2.64 -2.89 -6.75
CA LYS A 52 -3.95 -3.25 -6.23
C LYS A 52 -3.96 -3.33 -4.70
N GLU A 53 -2.97 -3.98 -4.12
CA GLU A 53 -2.82 -4.05 -2.66
C GLU A 53 -2.63 -2.65 -2.04
N PHE A 54 -1.89 -1.78 -2.73
CA PHE A 54 -1.73 -0.39 -2.33
C PHE A 54 -3.05 0.37 -2.36
N ASP A 55 -3.85 0.23 -3.42
CA ASP A 55 -5.18 0.86 -3.53
C ASP A 55 -6.13 0.39 -2.43
N GLU A 56 -6.18 -0.92 -2.17
CA GLU A 56 -7.03 -1.50 -1.12
C GLU A 56 -6.65 -0.97 0.27
N ASN A 57 -5.35 -0.93 0.58
CA ASN A 57 -4.84 -0.37 1.83
C ASN A 57 -5.12 1.14 1.94
N PHE A 58 -4.92 1.87 0.84
CA PHE A 58 -5.18 3.30 0.78
C PHE A 58 -6.66 3.60 1.10
N LYS A 59 -7.58 2.87 0.48
CA LYS A 59 -9.03 3.00 0.75
C LYS A 59 -9.40 2.63 2.17
N ALA A 60 -8.83 1.56 2.72
CA ALA A 60 -9.09 1.13 4.10
C ALA A 60 -8.69 2.23 5.09
N ARG A 61 -7.50 2.81 4.90
CA ARG A 61 -7.00 3.92 5.73
C ARG A 61 -7.82 5.19 5.54
N LEU A 62 -8.18 5.54 4.31
CA LEU A 62 -9.02 6.70 4.03
C LEU A 62 -10.41 6.56 4.68
N LYS A 63 -11.01 5.37 4.59
CA LYS A 63 -12.29 5.06 5.22
C LYS A 63 -12.19 5.16 6.74
N ALA A 64 -11.15 4.60 7.35
CA ALA A 64 -10.93 4.69 8.79
C ALA A 64 -10.74 6.14 9.26
N LEU A 65 -10.08 6.99 8.46
CA LEU A 65 -9.95 8.42 8.73
C LEU A 65 -11.29 9.17 8.67
N ILE A 66 -12.19 8.77 7.76
CA ILE A 66 -13.52 9.37 7.61
C ILE A 66 -14.49 8.89 8.70
N ASP A 67 -14.48 7.58 9.02
CA ASP A 67 -15.40 6.94 9.95
C ASP A 67 -15.08 7.23 11.44
N GLY A 68 -13.90 7.81 11.72
CA GLY A 68 -13.52 8.32 13.03
C GLY A 68 -12.61 7.39 13.85
N ARG A 69 -12.24 7.87 15.04
CA ARG A 69 -11.17 7.30 15.89
C ARG A 69 -11.31 5.80 16.16
N ASP A 70 -12.53 5.31 16.39
CA ASP A 70 -12.78 3.89 16.67
C ASP A 70 -12.48 2.95 15.47
N ALA A 71 -12.67 3.43 14.24
CA ALA A 71 -12.35 2.67 13.04
C ALA A 71 -10.85 2.66 12.77
N TRP A 72 -10.17 3.76 13.10
CA TRP A 72 -8.71 3.86 13.02
C TRP A 72 -8.01 2.91 14.00
N ASP A 73 -8.43 2.91 15.27
CA ASP A 73 -7.81 2.06 16.30
C ASP A 73 -7.97 0.57 15.98
N LYS A 74 -9.10 0.16 15.39
CA LYS A 74 -9.30 -1.22 14.91
C LYS A 74 -8.40 -1.59 13.74
N LEU A 75 -8.19 -0.67 12.79
CA LEU A 75 -7.31 -0.90 11.65
C LEU A 75 -5.86 -1.10 12.12
N ILE A 76 -5.38 -0.24 13.03
CA ILE A 76 -4.04 -0.37 13.61
C ILE A 76 -3.88 -1.69 14.36
N ALA A 77 -4.85 -2.06 15.20
CA ALA A 77 -4.79 -3.32 15.94
C ALA A 77 -4.73 -4.55 15.01
N GLN A 78 -5.42 -4.52 13.86
CA GLN A 78 -5.36 -5.59 12.86
C GLN A 78 -4.00 -5.65 12.15
N GLU A 79 -3.40 -4.50 11.84
CA GLU A 79 -2.05 -4.44 11.27
C GLU A 79 -1.01 -4.98 12.27
N GLU A 80 -1.08 -4.57 13.54
CA GLU A 80 -0.22 -5.08 14.61
C GLU A 80 -0.34 -6.60 14.78
N GLU A 81 -1.56 -7.14 14.80
CA GLU A 81 -1.78 -8.59 14.92
C GLU A 81 -1.20 -9.37 13.72
N MET A 82 -1.27 -8.81 12.52
CA MET A 82 -0.65 -9.41 11.33
C MET A 82 0.87 -9.43 11.43
N PHE A 83 1.49 -8.36 11.93
CA PHE A 83 2.95 -8.31 12.15
C PHE A 83 3.39 -9.31 13.23
N GLU A 84 2.67 -9.39 14.36
CA GLU A 84 2.99 -10.36 15.41
C GLU A 84 2.85 -11.81 14.95
N LYS A 85 1.89 -12.11 14.07
CA LYS A 85 1.74 -13.46 13.49
C LYS A 85 2.88 -13.78 12.53
N ALA A 86 3.29 -12.83 11.70
CA ALA A 86 4.43 -13.02 10.79
C ALA A 86 5.74 -13.26 11.56
N GLU A 87 6.00 -12.51 12.65
CA GLU A 87 7.17 -12.75 13.50
C GLU A 87 7.14 -14.13 14.18
N LYS A 88 5.97 -14.58 14.62
CA LYS A 88 5.84 -15.91 15.25
C LYS A 88 6.00 -17.05 14.25
N GLU A 89 5.51 -16.90 13.03
CA GLU A 89 5.68 -17.88 11.95
C GLU A 89 7.16 -17.99 11.54
N GLU A 90 7.91 -16.88 11.46
CA GLU A 90 9.36 -16.90 11.23
C GLU A 90 10.15 -17.58 12.38
N GLU A 91 9.76 -17.35 13.65
CA GLU A 91 10.40 -18.01 14.80
C GLU A 91 10.12 -19.52 14.90
N GLU A 92 8.99 -19.99 14.38
CA GLU A 92 8.64 -21.41 14.34
C GLU A 92 9.35 -22.15 13.20
N GLU A 93 9.47 -21.53 12.01
CA GLU A 93 10.24 -22.08 10.88
C GLU A 93 11.75 -22.21 11.22
N GLU A 94 12.35 -21.24 11.91
CA GLU A 94 13.76 -21.33 12.34
C GLU A 94 14.03 -22.43 13.38
N LYS A 95 13.01 -22.87 14.12
CA LYS A 95 13.13 -23.96 15.11
C LYS A 95 13.00 -25.33 14.47
N GLU A 96 12.19 -25.48 13.41
CA GLU A 96 12.04 -26.74 12.69
C GLU A 96 13.25 -27.06 11.79
N GLU A 97 13.96 -26.07 11.22
CA GLU A 97 15.18 -26.32 10.42
C GLU A 97 16.42 -26.75 11.24
N LYS A 98 16.37 -26.65 12.58
CA LYS A 98 17.49 -27.01 13.48
C LYS A 98 17.37 -28.38 14.15
N ILE A 99 16.38 -29.20 13.76
CA ILE A 99 16.16 -30.57 14.29
C ILE A 99 16.58 -31.63 13.27
#